data_AF-A0AAW2CLB4-F1
#
_entry.id   AF-A0AAW2CLB4-F1
#
_cell.length_a   1.000
_cell.length_b   1.000
_cell.length_c   1.000
_cell.angle_alpha   90.00
_cell.angle_beta   90.00
_cell.angle_gamma   90.00
#
_symmetry.space_group_name_H-M   'P 1'
#
loop_
_entity.id
_entity.type
_entity.pdbx_description
1 polymer ?
#
loop_
_entity_poly.entity_id
_entity_poly.type
_entity_poly.pdbx_seq_one_letter_code
_entity_poly.pdbx_strand_id
1 'polypeptide(L)'
;MGTRSFYDVPIVFWSLFPLLIHTVTCLGTNGFHIKLIPRYSIDLALFPKNFSQQEKHNRFADAINSTKQGIKALQSLVWNYEYFYATKVAIGAPPYYFALLLVDTGSNETWVQGEGCKECFKLKSGNFKYKESRTYTMVSCDHSLCNPRICIKVVCQYSLKYADGDYFKGYLSFDTFTFRMRDGVNVEYRNVIFGVGMKNSNKPFMRKKNIIVGIIGLGRGPRSILRQLEHDTHLRFPYCLYDLTN
;
A
#
# COMPACT_ATOMS: atom_id res chain seq x y z
N MET A 1 -75.83 37.94 -1.98
CA MET A 1 -74.99 36.72 -2.06
C MET A 1 -73.83 37.03 -2.98
N GLY A 2 -72.66 37.33 -2.42
CA GLY A 2 -71.48 37.76 -3.16
C GLY A 2 -70.30 36.87 -2.81
N THR A 3 -69.78 36.19 -3.82
CA THR A 3 -68.70 35.20 -3.82
C THR A 3 -67.35 35.82 -3.44
N ARG A 4 -66.63 35.20 -2.49
CA ARG A 4 -65.21 35.51 -2.21
C ARG A 4 -64.33 34.83 -3.24
N SER A 5 -63.56 35.62 -3.99
CA SER A 5 -62.46 35.15 -4.83
C SER A 5 -61.16 35.16 -4.03
N PHE A 6 -60.45 34.04 -4.01
CA PHE A 6 -59.08 33.91 -3.53
C PHE A 6 -58.13 34.24 -4.69
N TYR A 7 -57.13 35.08 -4.43
CA TYR A 7 -55.98 35.23 -5.32
C TYR A 7 -54.71 35.02 -4.51
N ASP A 8 -53.92 34.06 -4.97
CA ASP A 8 -52.62 33.64 -4.46
C ASP A 8 -51.57 34.76 -4.54
N VAL A 9 -50.71 34.84 -3.52
CA VAL A 9 -49.45 35.61 -3.56
C VAL A 9 -48.31 34.67 -3.17
N PRO A 10 -47.23 34.58 -3.97
CA PRO A 10 -46.25 33.50 -3.89
C PRO A 10 -45.26 33.70 -2.75
N ILE A 11 -45.02 32.65 -1.96
CA ILE A 11 -43.94 32.59 -0.97
C ILE A 11 -42.66 32.15 -1.69
N VAL A 12 -41.75 33.10 -1.93
CA VAL A 12 -40.39 32.81 -2.40
C VAL A 12 -39.59 32.24 -1.23
N PHE A 13 -39.36 30.92 -1.24
CA PHE A 13 -38.41 30.26 -0.34
C PHE A 13 -36.98 30.67 -0.71
N TRP A 14 -36.41 31.61 0.03
CA TRP A 14 -34.95 31.78 0.06
C TRP A 14 -34.35 30.67 0.92
N SER A 15 -33.74 29.68 0.25
CA SER A 15 -32.93 28.63 0.84
C SER A 15 -31.63 29.22 1.43
N LEU A 16 -31.62 29.48 2.74
CA LEU A 16 -30.38 29.60 3.51
C LEU A 16 -29.99 28.19 3.96
N PHE A 17 -29.32 27.44 3.10
CA PHE A 17 -28.47 26.34 3.54
C PHE A 17 -27.18 26.97 4.07
N PRO A 18 -26.92 26.99 5.39
CA PRO A 18 -25.58 27.29 5.83
C PRO A 18 -24.69 26.18 5.27
N LEU A 19 -23.65 26.56 4.51
CA LEU A 19 -22.54 25.68 4.22
C LEU A 19 -21.95 25.24 5.57
N LEU A 20 -22.39 24.09 6.07
CA LEU A 20 -21.60 23.32 7.01
C LEU A 20 -20.36 22.88 6.24
N ILE A 21 -19.31 23.69 6.32
CA ILE A 21 -17.96 23.21 6.12
C ILE A 21 -17.76 22.21 7.25
N HIS A 22 -18.11 20.94 7.00
CA HIS A 22 -17.63 19.85 7.81
C HIS A 22 -16.11 19.89 7.69
N THR A 23 -15.44 20.50 8.66
CA THR A 23 -14.08 20.11 8.98
C THR A 23 -14.16 18.62 9.27
N VAL A 24 -13.76 17.81 8.29
CA VAL A 24 -13.59 16.36 8.47
C VAL A 24 -12.44 16.22 9.45
N THR A 25 -12.77 16.35 10.73
CA THR A 25 -11.93 15.88 11.81
C THR A 25 -11.90 14.38 11.64
N CYS A 26 -10.74 13.88 11.21
CA CYS A 26 -10.47 12.45 11.09
C CYS A 26 -10.43 11.90 12.54
N LEU A 27 -11.60 11.72 13.15
CA LEU A 27 -11.76 11.12 14.47
C LEU A 27 -11.15 9.73 14.38
N GLY A 28 -10.07 9.53 15.13
CA GLY A 28 -9.32 8.27 15.15
C GLY A 28 -10.23 7.15 15.62
N THR A 29 -10.64 6.29 14.70
CA THR A 29 -11.25 5.01 15.04
C THR A 29 -10.15 4.09 15.56
N ASN A 30 -10.46 3.20 16.50
CA ASN A 30 -9.56 2.13 16.97
C ASN A 30 -9.39 1.00 15.92
N GLY A 31 -9.45 1.34 14.63
CA GLY A 31 -9.33 0.38 13.52
C GLY A 31 -7.90 0.16 13.05
N PHE A 32 -7.72 -0.69 12.05
CA PHE A 32 -6.42 -0.90 11.41
C PHE A 32 -5.90 0.38 10.74
N HIS A 33 -4.69 0.80 11.10
CA HIS A 33 -4.01 1.96 10.48
C HIS A 33 -2.59 1.61 10.07
N ILE A 34 -2.17 2.08 8.90
CA ILE A 34 -0.77 2.00 8.46
C ILE A 34 -0.23 3.39 8.15
N LYS A 35 1.04 3.63 8.49
CA LYS A 35 1.72 4.87 8.09
C LYS A 35 2.04 4.79 6.60
N LEU A 36 1.53 5.75 5.84
CA LEU A 36 1.91 5.99 4.44
C LEU A 36 3.16 6.85 4.41
N ILE A 37 4.19 6.37 3.72
CA ILE A 37 5.49 7.03 3.59
C ILE A 37 5.68 7.39 2.11
N PRO A 38 5.60 8.69 1.73
CA PRO A 38 5.77 9.08 0.33
C PRO A 38 7.22 8.82 -0.12
N ARG A 39 7.43 8.51 -1.39
CA ARG A 39 8.76 8.22 -1.99
C ARG A 39 9.86 9.22 -1.59
N TYR A 40 9.54 10.50 -1.52
CA TYR A 40 10.49 11.57 -1.17
C TYR A 40 10.53 11.88 0.33
N SER A 41 9.92 11.05 1.18
CA SER A 41 9.95 11.24 2.63
C SER A 41 11.35 11.04 3.18
N ILE A 42 11.76 11.96 4.05
CA ILE A 42 12.90 11.84 4.95
C ILE A 42 12.97 10.51 5.72
N ASP A 43 11.80 9.87 5.95
CA ASP A 43 11.68 8.61 6.67
C ASP A 43 12.09 7.37 5.85
N LEU A 44 12.20 7.50 4.53
CA LEU A 44 12.82 6.46 3.70
C LEU A 44 14.34 6.56 3.85
N ALA A 45 15.00 5.41 4.00
CA ALA A 45 16.46 5.26 4.08
C ALA A 45 17.25 5.70 2.81
N LEU A 46 16.57 6.46 1.94
CA LEU A 46 17.05 7.16 0.77
C LEU A 46 17.81 8.45 1.12
N PHE A 47 17.48 9.09 2.25
CA PHE A 47 18.21 10.26 2.73
C PHE A 47 19.37 9.81 3.63
N PRO A 48 20.63 10.22 3.33
CA PRO A 48 21.73 10.08 4.27
C PRO A 48 21.35 10.69 5.62
N LYS A 49 21.62 9.96 6.71
CA LYS A 49 21.33 10.40 8.10
C LYS A 49 22.05 11.71 8.49
N ASN A 50 22.98 12.19 7.66
CA ASN A 50 23.86 13.32 7.94
C ASN A 50 23.30 14.70 7.56
N PHE A 51 22.10 14.79 6.96
CA PHE A 51 21.54 16.08 6.57
C PHE A 51 20.76 16.75 7.71
N SER A 52 20.89 18.07 7.81
CA SER A 52 20.04 18.93 8.64
C SER A 52 18.61 18.97 8.10
N GLN A 53 17.62 19.26 8.96
CA GLN A 53 16.20 19.33 8.56
C GLN A 53 15.97 20.30 7.39
N GLN A 54 16.74 21.38 7.31
CA GLN A 54 16.69 22.36 6.22
C GLN A 54 17.14 21.76 4.87
N GLU A 55 18.28 21.06 4.85
CA GLU A 55 18.82 20.42 3.64
C GLU A 55 17.91 19.29 3.14
N LYS A 56 17.24 18.60 4.07
CA LYS A 56 16.21 17.60 3.75
C LYS A 56 14.97 18.23 3.11
N HIS A 57 14.53 19.39 3.59
CA HIS A 57 13.39 20.12 3.03
C HIS A 57 13.71 20.69 1.63
N ASN A 58 14.89 21.27 1.45
CA ASN A 58 15.32 21.84 0.17
C ASN A 58 15.42 20.77 -0.93
N ARG A 59 15.99 19.60 -0.62
CA ARG A 59 16.06 18.48 -1.59
C ARG A 59 14.69 17.92 -1.97
N PHE A 60 13.72 17.96 -1.06
CA PHE A 60 12.34 17.60 -1.36
C PHE A 60 11.71 18.61 -2.32
N ALA A 61 11.90 19.91 -2.08
CA ALA A 61 11.44 20.97 -2.97
C ALA A 61 12.10 20.90 -4.36
N ASP A 62 13.40 20.62 -4.44
CA ASP A 62 14.13 20.44 -5.71
C ASP A 62 13.60 19.25 -6.51
N ALA A 63 13.25 18.15 -5.85
CA ALA A 63 12.68 16.97 -6.51
C ALA A 63 11.31 17.28 -7.13
N ILE A 64 10.47 18.05 -6.44
CA ILE A 64 9.16 18.51 -6.94
C ILE A 64 9.31 19.50 -8.10
N ASN A 65 10.23 20.45 -7.99
CA ASN A 65 10.46 21.46 -9.03
C ASN A 65 11.00 20.85 -10.34
N SER A 66 11.79 19.78 -10.25
CA SER A 66 12.29 19.06 -11.43
C SER A 66 11.18 18.40 -12.26
N THR A 67 10.06 18.05 -11.63
CA THR A 67 8.91 17.40 -12.31
C THR A 67 8.00 18.40 -13.02
N LYS A 68 7.96 19.67 -12.57
CA LYS A 68 7.16 20.73 -13.21
C LYS A 68 7.70 21.18 -14.59
N GLN A 69 8.95 20.86 -14.95
CA GLN A 69 9.59 21.36 -16.19
C GLN A 69 9.39 20.48 -17.45
N GLY A 70 8.64 19.38 -17.42
CA GLY A 70 8.65 18.38 -18.51
C GLY A 70 7.29 17.88 -19.02
N ILE A 71 6.47 18.72 -19.68
CA ILE A 71 5.16 18.33 -20.23
C ILE A 71 5.25 17.22 -21.32
N LYS A 72 6.40 17.03 -21.98
CA LYS A 72 6.63 15.89 -22.90
C LYS A 72 6.95 14.55 -22.21
N ALA A 73 7.15 14.54 -20.89
CA ALA A 73 7.43 13.33 -20.12
C ALA A 73 6.16 12.58 -19.68
N LEU A 74 4.96 13.14 -19.86
CA LEU A 74 3.70 12.56 -19.35
C LEU A 74 3.39 11.15 -19.87
N GLN A 75 3.83 10.81 -21.08
CA GLN A 75 3.69 9.44 -21.60
C GLN A 75 4.73 8.44 -21.03
N SER A 76 5.84 8.90 -20.44
CA SER A 76 6.81 8.06 -19.72
C SER A 76 6.65 8.12 -18.19
N LEU A 77 5.92 9.11 -17.68
CA LEU A 77 5.58 9.33 -16.27
C LEU A 77 4.59 8.31 -15.70
N VAL A 78 3.76 7.68 -16.55
CA VAL A 78 2.92 6.53 -16.13
C VAL A 78 3.78 5.29 -15.83
N TRP A 79 5.04 5.26 -16.31
CA TRP A 79 5.90 4.08 -16.34
C TRP A 79 7.15 4.17 -15.45
N ASN A 80 7.40 5.35 -14.85
CA ASN A 80 8.33 5.50 -13.75
C ASN A 80 7.49 5.68 -12.49
N TYR A 81 7.72 4.85 -11.46
CA TYR A 81 7.11 4.91 -10.13
C TYR A 81 7.41 6.25 -9.38
N GLU A 82 7.32 7.42 -10.00
CA GLU A 82 7.67 8.73 -9.42
C GLU A 82 6.79 9.11 -8.24
N TYR A 83 5.57 8.57 -8.19
CA TYR A 83 4.59 8.86 -7.14
C TYR A 83 4.05 7.57 -6.54
N PHE A 84 4.70 7.07 -5.48
CA PHE A 84 4.17 5.98 -4.67
C PHE A 84 4.27 6.29 -3.17
N TYR A 85 3.41 5.61 -2.42
CA TYR A 85 3.48 5.50 -0.98
C TYR A 85 3.94 4.09 -0.60
N ALA A 86 4.74 4.01 0.45
CA ALA A 86 5.16 2.75 1.04
C ALA A 86 4.75 2.66 2.50
N THR A 87 4.75 1.46 3.05
CA THR A 87 4.50 1.23 4.47
C THR A 87 5.48 0.22 5.06
N LYS A 88 5.67 0.30 6.38
CA LYS A 88 6.57 -0.60 7.13
C LYS A 88 5.76 -1.72 7.75
N VAL A 89 6.23 -2.95 7.57
CA VAL A 89 5.65 -4.17 8.15
C VAL A 89 6.79 -5.04 8.63
N ALA A 90 6.69 -5.62 9.82
CA ALA A 90 7.60 -6.68 10.23
C ALA A 90 6.96 -8.06 9.97
N ILE A 91 7.73 -9.00 9.46
CA ILE A 91 7.26 -10.34 9.08
C ILE A 91 8.03 -11.38 9.90
N GLY A 92 7.29 -12.38 10.40
CA GLY A 92 7.77 -13.48 11.21
C GLY A 92 7.45 -13.35 12.69
N ALA A 93 7.55 -14.47 13.41
CA ALA A 93 7.40 -14.53 14.88
C ALA A 93 8.60 -15.25 15.54
N PRO A 94 9.36 -14.57 16.43
CA PRO A 94 9.29 -13.13 16.71
C PRO A 94 9.60 -12.29 15.45
N PRO A 95 9.18 -11.02 15.38
CA PRO A 95 9.40 -10.19 14.21
C PRO A 95 10.91 -10.02 13.92
N TYR A 96 11.35 -10.41 12.73
CA TYR A 96 12.77 -10.33 12.34
C TYR A 96 13.00 -9.70 10.97
N TYR A 97 12.03 -9.79 10.04
CA TYR A 97 12.15 -9.18 8.72
C TYR A 97 11.37 -7.88 8.63
N PHE A 98 12.07 -6.74 8.65
CA PHE A 98 11.46 -5.41 8.58
C PHE A 98 11.32 -4.96 7.11
N ALA A 99 10.16 -5.24 6.54
CA ALA A 99 9.84 -4.94 5.15
C ALA A 99 9.38 -3.49 4.96
N LEU A 100 9.78 -2.92 3.83
CA LEU A 100 9.16 -1.71 3.27
C LEU A 100 8.43 -2.10 1.99
N LEU A 101 7.10 -1.99 2.01
CA LEU A 101 6.21 -2.46 0.94
C LEU A 101 5.55 -1.27 0.26
N LEU A 102 5.51 -1.28 -1.07
CA LEU A 102 4.72 -0.30 -1.84
C LEU A 102 3.24 -0.58 -1.61
N VAL A 103 2.47 0.47 -1.35
CA VAL A 103 1.02 0.38 -1.11
C VAL A 103 0.28 0.41 -2.43
N ASP A 104 -0.49 -0.63 -2.70
CA ASP A 104 -1.24 -0.80 -3.94
C ASP A 104 -2.72 -1.06 -3.66
N THR A 105 -3.55 -0.05 -3.91
CA THR A 105 -5.02 -0.15 -3.80
C THR A 105 -5.67 -0.78 -5.04
N GLY A 106 -4.90 -0.99 -6.10
CA GLY A 106 -5.34 -1.55 -7.38
C GLY A 106 -5.23 -3.07 -7.48
N SER A 107 -4.45 -3.72 -6.61
CA SER A 107 -4.32 -5.19 -6.57
C SER A 107 -4.67 -5.80 -5.21
N ASN A 108 -4.95 -7.10 -5.20
CA ASN A 108 -5.33 -7.83 -3.99
C ASN A 108 -4.12 -8.52 -3.36
N GLU A 109 -3.02 -8.64 -4.08
CA GLU A 109 -1.92 -9.52 -3.75
C GLU A 109 -0.86 -8.76 -2.95
N THR A 110 -0.66 -9.18 -1.70
CA THR A 110 0.54 -8.81 -0.93
C THR A 110 1.65 -9.80 -1.22
N TRP A 111 2.87 -9.34 -1.52
CA TRP A 111 4.00 -10.22 -1.78
C TRP A 111 5.32 -9.58 -1.37
N VAL A 112 6.31 -10.42 -1.07
CA VAL A 112 7.68 -10.04 -0.68
C VAL A 112 8.68 -10.92 -1.41
N GLN A 113 9.79 -10.33 -1.87
CA GLN A 113 10.87 -11.07 -2.51
C GLN A 113 11.56 -12.04 -1.54
N GLY A 114 11.54 -13.33 -1.86
CA GLY A 114 12.05 -14.41 -1.03
C GLY A 114 13.51 -14.78 -1.28
N GLU A 115 14.13 -15.41 -0.28
CA GLU A 115 15.44 -16.04 -0.41
C GLU A 115 15.41 -17.15 -1.49
N GLY A 116 16.49 -17.24 -2.28
CA GLY A 116 16.59 -18.19 -3.38
C GLY A 116 15.89 -17.75 -4.67
N CYS A 117 15.38 -16.51 -4.74
CA CYS A 117 14.84 -15.95 -5.96
C CYS A 117 15.86 -15.98 -7.12
N LYS A 118 15.41 -16.36 -8.32
CA LYS A 118 16.25 -16.54 -9.51
C LYS A 118 16.30 -15.32 -10.42
N GLU A 119 15.16 -14.66 -10.61
CA GLU A 119 15.01 -13.49 -11.47
C GLU A 119 14.47 -12.36 -10.59
N CYS A 120 15.34 -11.55 -9.97
CA CYS A 120 14.93 -10.61 -8.92
C CYS A 120 15.77 -9.35 -8.82
N PHE A 121 15.26 -8.36 -8.08
CA PHE A 121 15.97 -7.11 -7.83
C PHE A 121 17.05 -7.29 -6.77
N LYS A 122 18.11 -6.47 -6.85
CA LYS A 122 19.09 -6.38 -5.75
C LYS A 122 18.52 -5.51 -4.62
N LEU A 123 18.21 -6.14 -3.49
CA LEU A 123 17.70 -5.48 -2.28
C LEU A 123 18.82 -5.07 -1.33
N LYS A 124 18.73 -3.86 -0.77
CA LYS A 124 19.69 -3.37 0.25
C LYS A 124 19.62 -4.17 1.55
N SER A 125 18.42 -4.57 1.96
CA SER A 125 18.16 -5.34 3.20
C SER A 125 18.37 -6.85 3.04
N GLY A 126 18.62 -7.32 1.81
CA GLY A 126 18.52 -8.74 1.48
C GLY A 126 17.09 -9.23 1.32
N ASN A 127 16.97 -10.47 0.86
CA ASN A 127 15.70 -11.14 0.61
C ASN A 127 15.08 -11.66 1.91
N PHE A 128 13.76 -11.85 1.90
CA PHE A 128 13.06 -12.48 3.03
C PHE A 128 13.43 -13.95 3.13
N LYS A 129 14.14 -14.31 4.20
CA LYS A 129 14.50 -15.69 4.52
C LYS A 129 13.36 -16.42 5.21
N TYR A 130 12.32 -16.73 4.43
CA TYR A 130 11.04 -17.21 4.94
C TYR A 130 11.13 -18.45 5.84
N LYS A 131 12.12 -19.35 5.62
CA LYS A 131 12.31 -20.55 6.44
C LYS A 131 12.86 -20.26 7.86
N GLU A 132 13.37 -19.05 8.11
CA GLU A 132 13.85 -18.65 9.44
C GLU A 132 12.69 -18.24 10.37
N SER A 133 11.49 -17.98 9.82
CA SER A 133 10.30 -17.68 10.60
C SER A 133 9.70 -18.93 11.22
N ARG A 134 9.36 -18.89 12.51
CA ARG A 134 8.71 -20.02 13.21
C ARG A 134 7.22 -20.15 12.88
N THR A 135 6.59 -19.09 12.37
CA THR A 135 5.17 -19.08 12.00
C THR A 135 4.94 -19.21 10.49
N TYR A 136 6.01 -19.29 9.71
CA TYR A 136 5.90 -19.45 8.27
C TYR A 136 5.38 -20.84 7.90
N THR A 137 4.35 -20.88 7.07
CA THR A 137 3.92 -22.11 6.39
C THR A 137 3.54 -21.82 4.94
N MET A 138 3.65 -22.83 4.08
CA MET A 138 3.17 -22.72 2.71
C MET A 138 1.68 -23.01 2.64
N VAL A 139 0.94 -22.26 1.82
CA VAL A 139 -0.49 -22.50 1.60
C VAL A 139 -0.66 -23.79 0.80
N SER A 140 -1.52 -24.69 1.29
CA SER A 140 -1.90 -25.92 0.58
C SER A 140 -2.66 -25.59 -0.71
N CYS A 141 -2.49 -26.42 -1.74
CA CYS A 141 -3.20 -26.33 -3.01
C CYS A 141 -4.75 -26.34 -2.85
N ASP A 142 -5.26 -27.07 -1.85
CA ASP A 142 -6.70 -27.19 -1.62
C ASP A 142 -7.30 -26.02 -0.83
N HIS A 143 -6.46 -25.10 -0.34
CA HIS A 143 -6.90 -23.94 0.40
C HIS A 143 -7.82 -23.06 -0.48
N SER A 144 -8.90 -22.54 0.09
CA SER A 144 -9.92 -21.75 -0.64
C SER A 144 -9.34 -20.49 -1.31
N LEU A 145 -8.32 -19.89 -0.70
CA LEU A 145 -7.61 -18.72 -1.24
C LEU A 145 -6.50 -19.05 -2.25
N CYS A 146 -6.28 -20.34 -2.55
CA CYS A 146 -5.45 -20.77 -3.68
C CYS A 146 -6.22 -20.63 -4.99
N ASN A 147 -6.35 -19.39 -5.47
CA ASN A 147 -7.09 -19.07 -6.69
C ASN A 147 -6.30 -18.14 -7.63
N PRO A 148 -6.13 -18.49 -8.92
CA PRO A 148 -6.39 -19.82 -9.50
C PRO A 148 -5.58 -20.90 -8.79
N ARG A 149 -6.08 -22.14 -8.78
CA ARG A 149 -5.43 -23.29 -8.13
C ARG A 149 -4.22 -23.78 -8.93
N ILE A 150 -3.18 -22.97 -8.97
CA ILE A 150 -1.89 -23.28 -9.61
C ILE A 150 -1.01 -23.91 -8.55
N CYS A 151 -0.56 -25.14 -8.76
CA CYS A 151 0.13 -25.90 -7.70
C CYS A 151 1.41 -26.57 -8.19
N ILE A 152 2.40 -26.61 -7.30
CA ILE A 152 3.56 -27.49 -7.43
C ILE A 152 3.46 -28.51 -6.30
N LYS A 153 3.20 -29.77 -6.66
CA LYS A 153 2.83 -30.81 -5.71
C LYS A 153 1.61 -30.33 -4.89
N VAL A 154 1.72 -30.31 -3.57
CA VAL A 154 0.66 -29.90 -2.63
C VAL A 154 0.71 -28.41 -2.27
N VAL A 155 1.65 -27.64 -2.83
CA VAL A 155 1.85 -26.23 -2.48
C VAL A 155 1.22 -25.31 -3.52
N CYS A 156 0.47 -24.33 -3.05
CA CYS A 156 -0.12 -23.29 -3.88
C CYS A 156 0.93 -22.30 -4.40
N GLN A 157 0.87 -22.00 -5.69
CA GLN A 157 1.62 -20.93 -6.32
C GLN A 157 0.74 -19.71 -6.56
N TYR A 158 1.36 -18.55 -6.58
CA TYR A 158 0.74 -17.35 -7.15
C TYR A 158 1.52 -16.93 -8.40
N SER A 159 0.78 -16.40 -9.36
CA SER A 159 1.32 -15.72 -10.53
C SER A 159 0.50 -14.46 -10.71
N LEU A 160 1.18 -13.32 -10.78
CA LEU A 160 0.58 -12.00 -10.91
C LEU A 160 1.22 -11.31 -12.09
N LYS A 161 0.39 -10.69 -12.93
CA LYS A 161 0.85 -9.83 -14.02
C LYS A 161 0.18 -8.48 -13.85
N TYR A 162 0.98 -7.44 -13.71
CA TYR A 162 0.48 -6.07 -13.62
C TYR A 162 0.23 -5.50 -15.03
N ALA A 163 -0.57 -4.42 -15.08
CA ALA A 163 -0.95 -3.78 -16.33
C ALA A 163 0.26 -3.22 -17.10
N ASP A 164 1.35 -2.95 -16.39
CA ASP A 164 2.61 -2.50 -16.96
C ASP A 164 3.44 -3.63 -17.62
N GLY A 165 2.93 -4.86 -17.60
CA GLY A 165 3.55 -6.04 -18.20
C GLY A 165 4.46 -6.80 -17.24
N ASP A 166 4.72 -6.25 -16.07
CA ASP A 166 5.55 -6.83 -15.03
C ASP A 166 4.93 -8.11 -14.48
N TYR A 167 5.74 -9.16 -14.30
CA TYR A 167 5.27 -10.46 -13.79
C TYR A 167 5.98 -10.87 -12.50
N PHE A 168 5.20 -11.45 -11.60
CA PHE A 168 5.64 -11.94 -10.30
C PHE A 168 5.11 -13.35 -10.09
N LYS A 169 5.99 -14.25 -9.66
CA LYS A 169 5.66 -15.65 -9.41
C LYS A 169 6.36 -16.16 -8.16
N GLY A 170 5.64 -16.98 -7.40
CA GLY A 170 6.19 -17.56 -6.19
C GLY A 170 5.23 -18.51 -5.49
N TYR A 171 5.45 -18.70 -4.19
CA TYR A 171 4.61 -19.55 -3.35
C TYR A 171 3.64 -18.70 -2.55
N LEU A 172 2.37 -19.09 -2.55
CA LEU A 172 1.41 -18.51 -1.63
C LEU A 172 1.71 -19.08 -0.23
N SER A 173 1.83 -18.22 0.76
CA SER A 173 2.34 -18.57 2.08
C SER A 173 1.57 -17.86 3.18
N PHE A 174 1.65 -18.39 4.39
CA PHE A 174 1.21 -17.77 5.64
C PHE A 174 2.42 -17.32 6.44
N ASP A 175 2.32 -16.18 7.13
CA ASP A 175 3.20 -15.83 8.24
C ASP A 175 2.51 -14.82 9.18
N THR A 176 3.21 -14.40 10.23
CA THR A 176 2.78 -13.33 11.13
C THR A 176 3.25 -11.99 10.60
N PHE A 177 2.33 -11.04 10.46
CA PHE A 177 2.61 -9.65 10.08
C PHE A 177 2.41 -8.76 11.29
N THR A 178 3.37 -7.88 11.54
CA THR A 178 3.32 -6.91 12.63
C THR A 178 3.32 -5.50 12.06
N PHE A 179 2.31 -4.72 12.42
CA PHE A 179 2.20 -3.32 12.03
C PHE A 179 2.43 -2.42 13.23
N ARG A 180 3.17 -1.33 13.03
CA ARG A 180 3.33 -0.28 14.04
C ARG A 180 2.18 0.72 13.90
N MET A 181 1.33 0.79 14.91
CA MET A 181 0.18 1.67 15.00
C MET A 181 0.59 3.11 15.37
N ARG A 182 -0.36 4.05 15.26
CA ARG A 182 -0.13 5.49 15.47
C ARG A 182 0.28 5.84 16.91
N ASP A 183 -0.25 5.12 17.88
CA ASP A 183 0.09 5.20 19.30
C ASP A 183 1.46 4.60 19.64
N GLY A 184 2.16 4.05 18.64
CA GLY A 184 3.47 3.39 18.81
C GLY A 184 3.37 1.93 19.21
N VAL A 185 2.16 1.38 19.37
CA VAL A 185 1.92 -0.02 19.70
C VAL A 185 2.15 -0.90 18.47
N ASN A 186 2.78 -2.05 18.65
CA ASN A 186 2.89 -3.06 17.61
C ASN A 186 1.69 -4.01 17.72
N VAL A 187 1.00 -4.24 16.61
CA VAL A 187 -0.12 -5.19 16.53
C VAL A 187 0.25 -6.31 15.58
N GLU A 188 0.09 -7.55 16.04
CA GLU A 188 0.41 -8.76 15.31
C GLU A 188 -0.85 -9.40 14.71
N TYR A 189 -0.75 -9.79 13.44
CA TYR A 189 -1.74 -10.55 12.72
C TYR A 189 -1.13 -11.87 12.27
N ARG A 190 -1.64 -12.98 12.80
CA ARG A 190 -1.16 -14.33 12.46
C ARG A 190 -1.86 -14.85 11.21
N ASN A 191 -1.21 -15.81 10.54
CA ASN A 191 -1.75 -16.48 9.36
C ASN A 191 -2.18 -15.51 8.24
N VAL A 192 -1.42 -14.43 8.05
CA VAL A 192 -1.62 -13.53 6.91
C VAL A 192 -1.11 -14.22 5.66
N ILE A 193 -1.98 -14.34 4.66
CA ILE A 193 -1.65 -14.85 3.33
C ILE A 193 -0.93 -13.79 2.52
N PHE A 194 0.22 -14.18 1.97
CA PHE A 194 1.02 -13.35 1.09
C PHE A 194 1.84 -14.23 0.13
N GLY A 195 2.40 -13.61 -0.91
CA GLY A 195 3.32 -14.25 -1.83
C GLY A 195 4.77 -14.16 -1.38
N VAL A 196 5.49 -15.29 -1.38
CA VAL A 196 6.96 -15.30 -1.35
C VAL A 196 7.45 -15.37 -2.79
N GLY A 197 7.95 -14.24 -3.31
CA GLY A 197 8.36 -14.07 -4.70
C GLY A 197 9.68 -14.77 -5.02
N MET A 198 9.65 -15.67 -5.99
CA MET A 198 10.80 -16.46 -6.46
C MET A 198 11.24 -16.08 -7.88
N LYS A 199 10.41 -15.31 -8.58
CA LYS A 199 10.69 -14.62 -9.84
C LYS A 199 9.87 -13.33 -9.90
N ASN A 200 10.55 -12.20 -10.03
CA ASN A 200 10.01 -10.85 -10.00
C ASN A 200 10.63 -10.06 -11.16
N SER A 201 10.05 -10.13 -12.35
CA SER A 201 10.63 -9.52 -13.55
C SER A 201 10.07 -8.12 -13.79
N ASN A 202 10.66 -7.14 -13.12
CA ASN A 202 10.39 -5.72 -13.39
C ASN A 202 11.70 -4.94 -13.50
N LYS A 203 11.58 -3.62 -13.66
CA LYS A 203 12.61 -2.68 -13.23
C LYS A 203 12.52 -2.50 -11.71
N PRO A 204 13.66 -2.43 -10.98
CA PRO A 204 13.62 -2.18 -9.55
C PRO A 204 12.84 -0.89 -9.26
N PHE A 205 12.02 -0.89 -8.21
CA PHE A 205 11.22 0.27 -7.77
C PHE A 205 12.03 1.56 -7.58
N MET A 206 13.35 1.41 -7.40
CA MET A 206 14.30 2.50 -7.31
C MET A 206 15.56 2.23 -8.14
N ARG A 207 16.05 3.26 -8.85
CA ARG A 207 17.26 3.17 -9.71
C ARG A 207 18.54 2.76 -8.99
N LYS A 208 18.72 3.14 -7.72
CA LYS A 208 19.92 2.81 -6.92
C LYS A 208 19.50 2.34 -5.53
N LYS A 209 20.08 1.22 -5.06
CA LYS A 209 19.87 0.64 -3.72
C LYS A 209 18.37 0.41 -3.43
N ASN A 210 17.72 -0.51 -4.15
CA ASN A 210 16.30 -0.81 -3.93
C ASN A 210 16.05 -1.26 -2.47
N ILE A 211 15.12 -0.60 -1.79
CA ILE A 211 14.71 -0.88 -0.40
C ILE A 211 13.25 -1.34 -0.33
N ILE A 212 12.51 -1.21 -1.43
CA ILE A 212 11.15 -1.74 -1.54
C ILE A 212 11.28 -3.22 -1.89
N VAL A 213 10.84 -4.06 -0.96
CA VAL A 213 11.03 -5.52 -1.03
C VAL A 213 9.83 -6.25 -1.62
N GLY A 214 8.74 -5.52 -1.84
CA GLY A 214 7.50 -6.04 -2.39
C GLY A 214 6.35 -5.04 -2.30
N ILE A 215 5.13 -5.55 -2.40
CA ILE A 215 3.88 -4.78 -2.48
C ILE A 215 2.91 -5.28 -1.41
N ILE A 216 2.14 -4.35 -0.82
CA ILE A 216 0.98 -4.64 0.02
C ILE A 216 -0.30 -4.31 -0.74
N GLY A 217 -1.12 -5.32 -1.01
CA GLY A 217 -2.35 -5.23 -1.78
C GLY A 217 -3.55 -4.88 -0.90
N LEU A 218 -4.21 -3.76 -1.22
CA LEU A 218 -5.38 -3.21 -0.53
C LEU A 218 -6.64 -3.18 -1.42
N GLY A 219 -6.67 -4.01 -2.47
CA GLY A 219 -7.82 -4.17 -3.34
C GLY A 219 -9.03 -4.81 -2.63
N ARG A 220 -10.07 -5.10 -3.41
CA ARG A 220 -11.37 -5.57 -2.90
C ARG A 220 -11.52 -7.10 -2.88
N GLY A 221 -10.55 -7.81 -3.45
CA GLY A 221 -10.54 -9.25 -3.59
C GLY A 221 -10.17 -10.00 -2.32
N PRO A 222 -10.36 -11.32 -2.30
CA PRO A 222 -10.32 -12.11 -1.08
C PRO A 222 -8.91 -12.25 -0.46
N ARG A 223 -7.86 -12.00 -1.23
CA ARG A 223 -6.47 -12.02 -0.76
C ARG A 223 -5.96 -10.66 -0.28
N SER A 224 -6.72 -9.57 -0.40
CA SER A 224 -6.25 -8.27 0.07
C SER A 224 -6.13 -8.22 1.58
N ILE A 225 -5.21 -7.39 2.09
CA ILE A 225 -5.06 -7.19 3.53
C ILE A 225 -6.37 -6.66 4.14
N LEU A 226 -7.12 -5.85 3.40
CA LEU A 226 -8.42 -5.36 3.85
C LEU A 226 -9.39 -6.51 4.13
N ARG A 227 -9.46 -7.50 3.23
CA ARG A 227 -10.33 -8.66 3.46
C ARG A 227 -9.80 -9.57 4.55
N GLN A 228 -8.50 -9.85 4.57
CA GLN A 228 -7.92 -10.76 5.55
C GLN A 228 -8.04 -10.24 6.98
N LEU A 229 -7.97 -8.92 7.16
CA LEU A 229 -8.06 -8.25 8.46
C LEU A 229 -9.42 -7.54 8.64
N GLU A 230 -10.49 -8.07 8.04
CA GLU A 230 -11.82 -7.44 7.99
C GLU A 230 -12.37 -7.02 9.36
N HIS A 231 -12.06 -7.77 10.42
CA HIS A 231 -12.45 -7.44 11.79
C HIS A 231 -11.98 -6.03 12.21
N ASP A 232 -10.76 -5.65 11.82
CA ASP A 232 -10.14 -4.37 12.24
C ASP A 232 -10.22 -3.31 11.14
N THR A 233 -10.24 -3.72 9.87
CA THR A 233 -10.27 -2.78 8.73
C THR A 233 -11.69 -2.36 8.37
N HIS A 234 -12.69 -3.16 8.73
CA HIS A 234 -14.08 -3.01 8.28
C HIS A 234 -14.19 -2.84 6.74
N LEU A 235 -13.29 -3.49 5.99
CA LEU A 235 -13.16 -3.40 4.53
C LEU A 235 -12.90 -1.98 4.00
N ARG A 236 -12.35 -1.09 4.83
CA ARG A 236 -12.11 0.31 4.50
C ARG A 236 -10.66 0.66 4.73
N PHE A 237 -10.14 1.54 3.88
CA PHE A 237 -8.82 2.14 4.05
C PHE A 237 -8.93 3.65 3.82
N PRO A 238 -9.24 4.45 4.85
CA PRO A 238 -9.19 5.90 4.72
C PRO A 238 -7.72 6.33 4.60
N TYR A 239 -7.43 7.19 3.63
CA TYR A 239 -6.09 7.71 3.41
C TYR A 239 -6.09 9.24 3.31
N CYS A 240 -5.02 9.85 3.78
CA CYS A 240 -4.72 11.27 3.58
C CYS A 240 -3.41 11.33 2.80
N LEU A 241 -3.50 11.64 1.51
CA LEU A 241 -2.32 11.80 0.66
C LEU A 241 -1.89 13.26 0.68
N TYR A 242 -0.60 13.49 0.74
CA TYR A 242 -0.05 14.83 0.62
C TYR A 242 -0.12 15.26 -0.85
N ASP A 243 -0.61 16.46 -1.10
CA ASP A 243 -0.59 17.07 -2.43
C ASP A 243 0.83 17.58 -2.73
N LEU A 244 1.47 16.99 -3.73
CA LEU A 244 2.83 17.36 -4.14
C LEU A 244 2.87 18.56 -5.09
N THR A 245 1.73 19.21 -5.36
CA THR A 245 1.64 20.24 -6.41
C THR A 245 1.66 21.70 -5.95
N ASN A 246 1.55 22.00 -4.66
CA ASN A 246 1.66 23.37 -4.12
C ASN A 246 3.05 23.68 -3.57
#